data_AF-A0A132B7S6-F1
#
_entry.id   AF-A0A132B7S6-F1
#
_cell.length_a   1.000
_cell.length_b   1.000
_cell.length_c   1.000
_cell.angle_alpha   90.00
_cell.angle_beta   90.00
_cell.angle_gamma   90.00
#
_symmetry.space_group_name_H-M   'P 1'
#
loop_
_entity.id
_entity.type
_entity.pdbx_description
1 polymer ?
#
loop_
_entity_poly.entity_id
_entity_poly.type
_entity_poly.pdbx_seq_one_letter_code
_entity_poly.pdbx_strand_id
1 'polypeptide(L)'
;MERQSWQYLLPLLFPLAVLLYLYQFLGSNSSSPEPMQCGENSVVYSVKPDESCWAIASERGVTVADLMKLNPHMDCEVLKVGEMICVPSVE
;
A
#
# COMPACT_ATOMS: atom_id res chain seq x y z
N MET A 1 -26.65 48.98 6.78
CA MET A 1 -27.68 47.99 7.21
C MET A 1 -27.90 47.01 6.05
N GLU A 2 -26.88 46.26 5.63
CA GLU A 2 -26.38 45.02 6.26
C GLU A 2 -27.30 43.78 6.12
N ARG A 3 -28.24 43.74 5.15
CA ARG A 3 -29.02 42.50 4.88
C ARG A 3 -29.11 42.03 3.42
N GLN A 4 -28.55 42.76 2.45
CA GLN A 4 -28.65 42.37 1.04
C GLN A 4 -27.31 41.98 0.39
N SER A 5 -26.19 42.19 1.09
CA SER A 5 -24.86 41.88 0.54
C SER A 5 -24.53 40.37 0.56
N TRP A 6 -25.10 39.60 1.49
CA TRP A 6 -24.87 38.14 1.61
C TRP A 6 -25.52 37.31 0.50
N GLN A 7 -26.58 37.82 -0.14
CA GLN A 7 -27.26 37.13 -1.23
C GLN A 7 -26.41 37.05 -2.51
N TYR A 8 -25.45 37.96 -2.70
CA TYR A 8 -24.50 37.92 -3.82
C TYR A 8 -23.20 37.18 -3.48
N LEU A 9 -22.94 36.91 -2.19
CA LEU A 9 -21.77 36.13 -1.76
C LEU A 9 -22.02 34.61 -1.94
N LEU A 10 -23.23 34.12 -1.63
CA LEU A 10 -23.62 32.72 -1.84
C LEU A 10 -23.45 32.18 -3.28
N PRO A 11 -23.89 32.88 -4.35
CA PRO A 11 -23.76 32.39 -5.73
C PRO A 11 -22.34 32.48 -6.28
N LEU A 12 -21.41 33.20 -5.63
CA LEU A 12 -19.99 33.22 -5.99
C LEU A 12 -19.19 32.15 -5.23
N LEU A 13 -19.61 31.82 -4.00
CA LEU A 13 -19.01 30.73 -3.22
C LEU A 13 -19.30 29.36 -3.83
N PHE A 14 -20.48 29.16 -4.42
CA PHE A 14 -20.85 27.89 -5.04
C PHE A 14 -19.92 27.49 -6.22
N PRO A 15 -19.68 28.33 -7.25
CA PRO A 15 -18.76 28.00 -8.33
C PRO A 15 -17.30 27.93 -7.86
N LEU A 16 -16.90 28.75 -6.87
CA LEU A 16 -15.57 28.63 -6.25
C LEU A 16 -15.40 27.30 -5.52
N ALA A 17 -16.39 26.86 -4.75
CA ALA A 17 -16.37 25.57 -4.08
C ALA A 17 -16.36 24.40 -5.07
N VAL A 18 -17.12 24.49 -6.16
CA VAL A 18 -17.10 23.52 -7.27
C VAL A 18 -15.73 23.50 -7.94
N LEU A 19 -15.12 24.65 -8.24
CA LEU A 19 -13.78 24.73 -8.82
C LEU A 19 -12.70 24.15 -7.89
N LEU A 20 -12.76 24.45 -6.59
CA LEU A 20 -11.85 23.88 -5.60
C LEU A 20 -12.03 22.36 -5.47
N TYR A 21 -13.28 21.88 -5.47
CA TYR A 21 -13.58 20.45 -5.44
C TYR A 21 -13.06 19.73 -6.71
N LEU A 22 -13.27 20.32 -7.88
CA LEU A 22 -12.74 19.79 -9.14
C LEU A 22 -11.22 19.81 -9.19
N TYR A 23 -10.57 20.82 -8.61
CA TYR A 23 -9.11 20.88 -8.51
C TYR A 23 -8.54 19.78 -7.60
N GLN A 24 -9.17 19.52 -6.45
CA GLN A 24 -8.81 18.41 -5.56
C GLN A 24 -9.01 17.05 -6.26
N PHE A 25 -10.10 16.90 -7.02
CA PHE A 25 -10.42 15.67 -7.75
C PHE A 25 -9.47 15.40 -8.93
N LEU A 26 -9.06 16.45 -9.67
CA LEU A 26 -8.06 16.34 -10.74
C LEU A 26 -6.63 16.09 -10.20
N GLY A 27 -6.35 16.52 -8.96
CA GLY A 27 -5.07 16.33 -8.31
C GLY A 27 -4.88 14.95 -7.64
N SER A 28 -5.94 14.14 -7.50
CA SER A 28 -5.91 12.94 -6.66
C SER A 28 -6.03 11.61 -7.43
N ASN A 29 -5.48 11.53 -8.64
CA ASN A 29 -5.30 10.25 -9.35
C ASN A 29 -3.81 9.85 -9.43
N SER A 30 -3.11 9.96 -8.31
CA SER A 30 -1.83 9.29 -8.12
C SER A 30 -2.06 8.04 -7.27
N SER A 31 -2.56 6.99 -7.90
CA SER A 31 -2.32 5.62 -7.42
C SER A 31 -0.83 5.33 -7.61
N SER A 32 0.01 6.00 -6.82
CA SER A 32 1.37 5.51 -6.59
C SER A 32 1.21 4.08 -6.13
N PRO A 33 1.95 3.11 -6.69
CA PRO A 33 1.92 1.76 -6.15
C PRO A 33 2.30 1.89 -4.68
N GLU A 34 1.34 1.64 -3.79
CA GLU A 34 1.63 1.59 -2.37
C GLU A 34 2.70 0.51 -2.21
N PRO A 35 3.84 0.81 -1.58
CA PRO A 35 4.83 -0.22 -1.31
C PRO A 35 4.12 -1.32 -0.53
N MET A 36 4.33 -2.57 -0.95
CA MET A 36 3.81 -3.74 -0.25
C MET A 36 4.15 -3.60 1.24
N GLN A 37 3.13 -3.45 2.08
CA GLN A 37 3.31 -3.22 3.50
C GLN A 37 3.37 -4.56 4.22
N CYS A 38 4.56 -4.89 4.72
CA CYS A 38 4.76 -5.98 5.65
C CYS A 38 4.57 -5.45 7.08
N GLY A 39 4.17 -6.32 8.02
CA GLY A 39 3.94 -5.95 9.42
C GLY A 39 5.21 -5.51 10.16
N GLU A 40 5.06 -5.07 11.40
CA GLU A 40 6.21 -4.68 12.24
C GLU A 40 7.23 -5.82 12.33
N ASN A 41 8.52 -5.50 12.13
CA ASN A 41 9.64 -6.45 12.07
C ASN A 41 9.63 -7.40 10.86
N SER A 42 9.00 -6.99 9.76
CA SER A 42 9.10 -7.72 8.50
C SER A 42 9.39 -6.78 7.34
N VAL A 43 10.12 -7.30 6.35
CA VAL A 43 10.55 -6.58 5.17
C VAL A 43 10.07 -7.29 3.92
N VAL A 44 9.83 -6.52 2.87
CA VAL A 44 9.53 -7.09 1.54
C VAL A 44 10.79 -7.72 0.99
N TYR A 45 10.69 -8.99 0.61
CA TYR A 45 11.73 -9.77 -0.03
C TYR A 45 11.25 -10.26 -1.38
N SER A 46 12.09 -10.12 -2.40
CA SER A 46 11.83 -10.69 -3.72
C SER A 46 12.51 -12.04 -3.82
N VAL A 47 11.71 -13.08 -4.08
CA VAL A 47 12.19 -14.46 -4.22
C VAL A 47 13.17 -14.57 -5.39
N LYS A 48 14.37 -15.08 -5.12
CA LYS A 48 15.39 -15.29 -6.16
C LYS A 48 15.15 -16.60 -6.91
N PRO A 49 15.67 -16.74 -8.14
CA PRO A 49 15.69 -18.03 -8.83
C PRO A 49 16.37 -19.10 -7.97
N ASP A 50 15.82 -20.31 -8.01
CA ASP A 50 16.29 -21.50 -7.29
C ASP A 50 16.18 -21.44 -5.75
N GLU A 51 15.44 -20.48 -5.18
CA GLU A 51 15.08 -20.48 -3.76
C GLU A 51 13.82 -21.30 -3.50
N SER A 52 13.77 -21.95 -2.33
CA SER A 52 12.57 -22.63 -1.82
C SER A 52 12.13 -21.98 -0.52
N CYS A 53 10.86 -22.14 -0.14
CA CYS A 53 10.38 -21.69 1.17
C CYS A 53 11.23 -22.19 2.32
N TRP A 54 11.77 -23.42 2.22
CA TRP A 54 12.65 -23.98 3.25
C TRP A 54 13.98 -23.24 3.34
N ALA A 55 14.61 -22.94 2.20
CA ALA A 55 15.86 -22.18 2.16
C ALA A 55 15.68 -20.76 2.71
N ILE A 56 14.61 -20.07 2.31
CA ILE A 56 14.27 -18.72 2.79
C ILE A 56 13.99 -18.74 4.30
N ALA A 57 13.17 -19.68 4.78
CA ALA A 57 12.84 -19.79 6.19
C ALA A 57 14.10 -20.09 7.04
N SER A 58 14.97 -20.98 6.56
CA SER A 58 16.25 -21.31 7.20
C SER A 58 17.19 -20.10 7.28
N GLU A 59 17.34 -19.35 6.18
CA GLU A 59 18.15 -18.13 6.14
C GLU A 59 17.63 -17.05 7.10
N ARG A 60 16.30 -16.95 7.23
CA ARG A 60 15.63 -15.96 8.10
C ARG A 60 15.44 -16.45 9.54
N GLY A 61 15.88 -17.68 9.87
CA GLY A 61 15.75 -18.25 11.21
C GLY A 61 14.31 -18.50 11.66
N VAL A 62 13.37 -18.69 10.73
CA VAL A 62 11.96 -18.97 11.02
C VAL A 62 11.51 -20.31 10.47
N THR A 63 10.33 -20.78 10.90
CA THR A 63 9.73 -21.98 10.33
C THR A 63 8.99 -21.64 9.03
N VAL A 64 8.84 -22.63 8.14
CA VAL A 64 8.00 -22.48 6.93
C VAL A 64 6.57 -22.11 7.30
N ALA A 65 6.04 -22.64 8.41
CA ALA A 65 4.71 -22.31 8.90
C ALA A 65 4.60 -20.83 9.29
N ASP A 66 5.63 -20.24 9.91
CA ASP A 66 5.63 -18.82 10.25
C ASP A 66 5.78 -17.94 9.00
N LEU A 67 6.57 -18.39 8.02
CA LEU A 67 6.66 -17.72 6.73
C LEU A 67 5.31 -17.72 5.98
N MET A 68 4.57 -18.83 6.01
CA MET A 68 3.22 -18.92 5.43
C MET A 68 2.19 -18.09 6.21
N LYS A 69 2.30 -17.98 7.54
CA LYS A 69 1.45 -17.08 8.34
C LYS A 69 1.64 -15.61 7.96
N LEU A 70 2.88 -15.20 7.66
CA LEU A 70 3.18 -13.86 7.19
C LEU A 70 2.67 -13.59 5.78
N ASN A 71 2.47 -14.65 4.99
CA ASN A 71 2.09 -14.57 3.58
C ASN A 71 0.88 -15.48 3.29
N PRO A 72 -0.33 -15.12 3.72
CA PRO A 72 -1.51 -15.98 3.56
C PRO A 72 -1.92 -16.22 2.10
N HIS A 73 -1.36 -15.47 1.16
CA HIS A 73 -1.58 -15.61 -0.28
C HIS A 73 -0.49 -16.45 -0.98
N MET A 74 0.58 -16.78 -0.28
CA MET A 74 1.72 -17.53 -0.81
C MET A 74 1.47 -19.03 -0.67
N ASP A 75 1.85 -19.78 -1.71
CA ASP A 75 1.91 -21.23 -1.68
C ASP A 75 3.36 -21.68 -1.81
N CYS A 76 3.84 -22.46 -0.84
CA CYS A 76 5.20 -22.96 -0.84
C CYS A 76 5.44 -24.09 -1.86
N GLU A 77 4.39 -24.76 -2.34
CA GLU A 77 4.52 -25.74 -3.43
C GLU A 77 4.70 -25.08 -4.79
N VAL A 78 4.25 -23.82 -4.94
CA VAL A 78 4.23 -23.08 -6.20
C VAL A 78 4.86 -21.69 -6.04
N LEU A 79 5.99 -21.62 -5.32
CA LEU A 79 6.70 -20.36 -5.08
C LEU A 79 7.21 -19.79 -6.42
N LYS A 80 6.82 -18.55 -6.75
CA LYS A 80 7.21 -17.93 -8.02
C LYS A 80 8.46 -17.08 -7.85
N VAL A 81 9.38 -17.23 -8.79
CA VAL A 81 10.56 -16.35 -8.88
C VAL A 81 10.11 -14.92 -9.13
N GLY A 82 10.67 -13.97 -8.37
CA GLY A 82 10.32 -12.56 -8.41
C GLY A 82 9.08 -12.17 -7.61
N GLU A 83 8.40 -13.13 -6.98
CA GLU A 83 7.29 -12.85 -6.07
C GLU A 83 7.77 -12.03 -4.87
N MET A 84 6.98 -11.02 -4.50
CA MET A 84 7.24 -10.22 -3.31
C MET A 84 6.53 -10.86 -2.13
N ILE A 85 7.31 -11.21 -1.11
CA ILE A 85 6.84 -11.85 0.13
C ILE A 85 7.36 -11.07 1.32
N CYS A 86 6.64 -11.15 2.44
CA CYS A 86 7.08 -10.62 3.73
C CYS A 86 7.95 -11.64 4.44
N VAL A 87 9.18 -11.23 4.78
CA VAL A 87 10.11 -12.03 5.59
C VAL A 87 10.46 -11.27 6.87
N PRO A 88 10.80 -11.94 7.98
CA PRO A 88 11.29 -11.29 9.18
C PRO A 88 12.53 -10.42 8.89
N SER A 89 12.61 -9.25 9.51
CA SER A 89 13.83 -8.45 9.53
C SER A 89 14.87 -9.17 10.39
N VAL A 90 15.95 -9.61 9.77
CA VAL A 90 17.16 -9.99 10.50
C VAL A 90 17.88 -8.70 10.90
N GLU A 91 18.01 -8.46 12.21
CA GLU A 91 18.89 -7.42 12.75
C GLU A 91 20.37 -7.75 12.49
#